data_AF-B2A4M6-F1
#
_entry.id   AF-B2A4M6-F1
#
_cell.length_a   1.000
_cell.length_b   1.000
_cell.length_c   1.000
_cell.angle_alpha   90.00
_cell.angle_beta   90.00
_cell.angle_gamma   90.00
#
_symmetry.space_group_name_H-M   'P 1'
#
loop_
_entity.id
_entity.type
_entity.pdbx_description
1 polymer ?
#
loop_
_entity_poly.entity_id
_entity_poly.type
_entity_poly.pdbx_seq_one_letter_code
_entity_poly.pdbx_strand_id
1 'polypeptide(L)'
;MSRHWKERGRRKPPECPGFIYTVRPTDTLFKIARRFCVDLDRLIELNPQIDDPDLIFPGDQICIPKKVEDRIPKVEDVEFFDKKKRELPEKRNRVLLAPKTIVKATFSIPVDEAFLLFTPEQEDTELIQAVTVDEERQVKFFWKVPKGIKGVVFVIGCANQVCGRSEDIPVISKRRRRRKPYSAGEENYQDEIEIDESEYFEDDEEY
;
A
#
# COMPACT_ATOMS: atom_id res chain seq x y z
N MET A 1 -35.11 -41.76 -16.11
CA MET A 1 -34.64 -40.44 -15.64
C MET A 1 -33.36 -40.08 -16.38
N SER A 2 -33.37 -38.91 -17.02
CA SER A 2 -32.62 -38.58 -18.24
C SER A 2 -31.09 -38.62 -18.09
N ARG A 3 -30.42 -39.31 -19.02
CA ARG A 3 -28.95 -39.38 -19.14
C ARG A 3 -28.32 -38.05 -19.61
N HIS A 4 -29.14 -37.07 -19.95
CA HIS A 4 -28.73 -35.84 -20.65
C HIS A 4 -27.90 -34.86 -19.80
N TRP A 5 -28.00 -34.90 -18.46
CA TRP A 5 -27.17 -34.03 -17.60
C TRP A 5 -25.74 -34.53 -17.43
N LYS A 6 -25.49 -35.84 -17.63
CA LYS A 6 -24.12 -36.42 -17.53
C LYS A 6 -23.20 -35.98 -18.66
N GLU A 7 -23.76 -35.58 -19.79
CA GLU A 7 -23.01 -35.09 -20.96
C GLU A 7 -22.75 -33.59 -20.90
N ARG A 8 -23.65 -32.81 -20.27
CA ARG A 8 -23.50 -31.35 -20.12
C ARG A 8 -22.52 -30.91 -19.01
N GLY A 9 -22.30 -31.73 -17.98
CA GLY A 9 -21.42 -31.44 -16.84
C GLY A 9 -19.97 -31.89 -17.01
N ARG A 10 -19.36 -31.58 -18.17
CA ARG A 10 -17.97 -31.96 -18.48
C ARG A 10 -17.25 -30.89 -19.30
N ARG A 11 -17.77 -29.67 -19.33
CA ARG A 11 -17.14 -28.56 -20.05
C ARG A 11 -15.81 -28.26 -19.37
N LYS A 12 -14.78 -28.03 -20.19
CA LYS A 12 -13.42 -27.74 -19.72
C LYS A 12 -12.95 -26.43 -20.32
N PRO A 13 -12.28 -25.58 -19.53
CA PRO A 13 -11.71 -24.35 -20.06
C PRO A 13 -10.58 -24.69 -21.04
N PRO A 14 -10.41 -23.93 -22.13
CA PRO A 14 -9.33 -24.16 -23.09
C PRO A 14 -7.95 -23.94 -22.45
N GLU A 15 -7.85 -22.92 -21.60
CA GLU A 15 -6.66 -22.58 -20.84
C GLU A 15 -7.05 -22.24 -19.41
N CYS A 16 -6.11 -22.44 -18.47
CA CYS A 16 -6.33 -21.97 -17.12
C CYS A 16 -5.06 -21.37 -16.51
N PRO A 17 -4.93 -20.03 -16.45
CA PRO A 17 -3.81 -19.34 -15.81
C PRO A 17 -3.85 -19.44 -14.26
N GLY A 18 -4.57 -20.42 -13.71
CA GLY A 18 -4.80 -20.59 -12.29
C GLY A 18 -4.89 -22.04 -11.87
N PHE A 19 -6.03 -22.43 -11.30
CA PHE A 19 -6.33 -23.81 -10.95
C PHE A 19 -7.77 -24.17 -11.33
N ILE A 20 -7.99 -25.47 -11.54
CA ILE A 20 -9.30 -25.97 -11.95
C ILE A 20 -10.13 -26.33 -10.72
N TYR A 21 -11.33 -25.79 -10.64
CA TYR A 21 -12.38 -26.20 -9.71
C TYR A 21 -13.42 -27.04 -10.45
N THR A 22 -13.82 -28.17 -9.86
CA THR A 22 -14.92 -28.99 -10.41
C THR A 22 -16.23 -28.64 -9.71
N VAL A 23 -17.21 -28.20 -10.48
CA VAL A 23 -18.54 -27.78 -10.01
C VAL A 23 -19.22 -28.92 -9.25
N ARG A 24 -19.76 -28.59 -8.08
CA ARG A 24 -20.53 -29.49 -7.21
C ARG A 24 -22.02 -29.16 -7.29
N PRO A 25 -22.91 -30.08 -6.88
CA PRO A 25 -24.33 -29.76 -6.74
C PRO A 25 -24.53 -28.49 -5.92
N THR A 26 -25.42 -27.61 -6.38
CA THR A 26 -25.79 -26.31 -5.77
C THR A 26 -24.79 -25.16 -5.90
N ASP A 27 -23.65 -25.38 -6.56
CA ASP A 27 -22.73 -24.32 -6.92
C ASP A 27 -23.37 -23.38 -7.96
N THR A 28 -22.97 -22.11 -7.89
CA THR A 28 -23.19 -21.10 -8.94
C THR A 28 -21.86 -20.38 -9.16
N LEU A 29 -21.65 -19.73 -10.31
CA LEU A 29 -20.44 -18.95 -10.53
C LEU A 29 -20.28 -17.85 -9.45
N PHE A 30 -21.36 -17.20 -9.02
CA PHE A 30 -21.34 -16.24 -7.91
C PHE A 30 -20.82 -16.84 -6.60
N LYS A 31 -21.30 -18.03 -6.20
CA LYS A 31 -20.83 -18.70 -4.97
C LYS A 31 -19.37 -19.13 -5.07
N ILE A 32 -18.96 -19.63 -6.24
CA ILE A 32 -17.58 -20.02 -6.53
C ILE A 32 -16.67 -18.77 -6.46
N ALA A 33 -17.09 -17.67 -7.10
CA ALA A 33 -16.37 -16.40 -7.12
C ALA A 33 -16.11 -15.90 -5.70
N ARG A 34 -17.18 -15.82 -4.89
CA ARG A 34 -17.07 -15.44 -3.47
C ARG A 34 -16.20 -16.39 -2.66
N ARG A 35 -16.33 -17.70 -2.85
CA ARG A 35 -15.54 -18.70 -2.12
C ARG A 35 -14.04 -18.55 -2.35
N PHE A 36 -13.65 -18.17 -3.56
CA PHE A 36 -12.25 -18.01 -3.94
C PHE A 36 -11.80 -16.54 -3.98
N CYS A 37 -12.61 -15.61 -3.48
CA CYS A 37 -12.34 -14.17 -3.50
C CYS A 37 -11.94 -13.67 -4.89
N VAL A 38 -12.59 -14.18 -5.93
CA VAL A 38 -12.43 -13.71 -7.30
C VAL A 38 -13.65 -12.89 -7.70
N ASP A 39 -13.39 -11.90 -8.55
CA ASP A 39 -14.46 -11.10 -9.15
C ASP A 39 -15.29 -11.99 -10.08
N LEU A 40 -16.62 -11.79 -10.10
CA LEU A 40 -17.52 -12.63 -10.88
C LEU A 40 -17.31 -12.42 -12.39
N ASP A 41 -17.17 -11.17 -12.84
CA ASP A 41 -17.00 -10.85 -14.25
C ASP A 41 -15.67 -11.44 -14.75
N ARG A 42 -14.61 -11.29 -13.95
CA ARG A 42 -13.33 -11.92 -14.26
C ARG A 42 -13.40 -13.45 -14.29
N LEU A 43 -14.20 -14.05 -13.42
CA LEU A 43 -14.42 -15.50 -13.43
C LEU A 43 -15.16 -15.94 -14.70
N ILE A 44 -16.14 -15.16 -15.16
CA ILE A 44 -16.87 -15.42 -16.41
C ILE A 44 -15.95 -15.31 -17.62
N GLU A 45 -15.16 -14.25 -17.73
CA GLU A 45 -14.20 -14.03 -18.82
C GLU A 45 -13.21 -15.19 -19.00
N LEU A 46 -12.72 -15.75 -17.88
CA LEU A 46 -11.77 -16.86 -17.90
C LEU A 46 -12.40 -18.21 -18.23
N ASN A 47 -13.73 -18.27 -18.34
CA ASN A 47 -14.46 -19.50 -18.58
C ASN A 47 -15.38 -19.39 -19.82
N PRO A 48 -14.81 -19.10 -21.01
CA PRO A 48 -15.60 -18.91 -22.24
C PRO A 48 -16.32 -20.17 -22.73
N GLN A 49 -15.99 -21.35 -22.18
CA GLN A 49 -16.72 -22.60 -22.41
C GLN A 49 -18.11 -22.61 -21.74
N ILE A 50 -18.41 -21.64 -20.88
CA ILE A 50 -19.70 -21.47 -20.21
C ILE A 50 -20.46 -20.35 -20.93
N ASP A 51 -21.29 -20.73 -21.91
CA ASP A 51 -22.03 -19.77 -22.74
C ASP A 51 -23.02 -18.91 -21.93
N ASP A 52 -23.65 -19.52 -20.92
CA ASP A 52 -24.58 -18.88 -20.00
C ASP A 52 -23.99 -18.96 -18.57
N PRO A 53 -23.51 -17.84 -18.00
CA PRO A 53 -22.93 -17.77 -16.66
C PRO A 53 -23.85 -18.26 -15.52
N ASP A 54 -25.16 -18.16 -15.71
CA ASP A 54 -26.15 -18.60 -14.74
C ASP A 54 -26.38 -20.12 -14.79
N LEU A 55 -25.83 -20.81 -15.80
CA LEU A 55 -26.04 -22.23 -16.05
C LEU A 55 -24.74 -23.05 -16.04
N ILE A 56 -24.35 -23.50 -14.84
CA ILE A 56 -23.29 -24.49 -14.62
C ILE A 56 -23.84 -25.82 -14.13
N PHE A 57 -23.19 -26.93 -14.51
CA PHE A 57 -23.62 -28.27 -14.15
C PHE A 57 -22.56 -28.99 -13.30
N PRO A 58 -22.97 -29.86 -12.36
CA PRO A 58 -22.01 -30.68 -11.62
C PRO A 58 -21.09 -31.47 -12.55
N GLY A 59 -19.79 -31.37 -12.29
CA GLY A 59 -18.73 -31.96 -13.12
C GLY A 59 -18.09 -31.01 -14.14
N ASP A 60 -18.69 -29.84 -14.40
CA ASP A 60 -18.01 -28.80 -15.18
C ASP A 60 -16.71 -28.39 -14.50
N GLN A 61 -15.72 -28.05 -15.31
CA GLN A 61 -14.46 -27.50 -14.85
C GLN A 61 -14.48 -25.99 -15.05
N ILE A 62 -14.25 -25.27 -13.95
CA ILE A 62 -14.13 -23.82 -13.91
C ILE A 62 -12.67 -23.49 -13.65
N CYS A 63 -12.07 -22.71 -14.52
CA CYS A 63 -10.78 -22.09 -14.25
C CYS A 63 -10.97 -20.98 -13.21
N ILE A 64 -10.35 -21.16 -12.05
CA ILE A 64 -10.22 -20.13 -11.04
C ILE A 64 -8.83 -19.51 -11.21
N PRO A 65 -8.68 -18.20 -11.42
CA PRO A 65 -7.35 -17.60 -11.49
C PRO A 65 -6.59 -17.81 -10.16
N LYS A 66 -5.31 -18.21 -10.23
CA LYS A 66 -4.35 -18.06 -9.12
C LYS A 66 -4.01 -16.55 -9.06
N LYS A 67 -3.73 -15.92 -7.93
CA LYS A 67 -3.92 -16.22 -6.49
C LYS A 67 -4.24 -14.86 -5.85
N VAL A 68 -4.85 -14.83 -4.67
CA VAL A 68 -5.19 -13.58 -3.95
C VAL A 68 -3.96 -12.67 -3.79
N GLU A 69 -2.75 -13.22 -3.74
CA GLU A 69 -1.49 -12.47 -3.67
C GLU A 69 -1.18 -11.56 -4.88
N ASP A 70 -1.78 -11.81 -6.05
CA ASP A 70 -1.66 -10.91 -7.22
C ASP A 70 -2.72 -9.78 -7.18
N ARG A 71 -3.67 -9.88 -6.25
CA ARG A 71 -4.72 -8.88 -5.98
C ARG A 71 -4.50 -8.10 -4.69
N ILE A 72 -3.61 -8.56 -3.81
CA ILE A 72 -3.15 -7.76 -2.67
C ILE A 72 -2.27 -6.66 -3.26
N PRO A 73 -2.63 -5.38 -3.11
CA PRO A 73 -1.76 -4.29 -3.53
C PRO A 73 -0.45 -4.37 -2.75
N LYS A 74 0.63 -4.77 -3.40
CA LYS A 74 1.96 -4.74 -2.78
C LYS A 74 2.44 -3.31 -2.83
N VAL A 75 2.91 -2.79 -1.69
CA VAL A 75 3.59 -1.50 -1.66
C VAL A 75 4.99 -1.73 -2.20
N GLU A 76 5.25 -1.27 -3.42
CA GLU A 76 6.54 -1.43 -4.11
C GLU A 76 7.57 -0.47 -3.55
N ASP A 77 7.15 0.76 -3.22
CA ASP A 77 8.05 1.79 -2.73
C ASP A 77 7.31 2.83 -1.87
N VAL A 78 8.02 3.44 -0.93
CA VAL A 78 7.55 4.55 -0.09
C VAL A 78 8.65 5.59 0.04
N GLU A 79 8.44 6.71 -0.65
CA GLU A 79 9.41 7.81 -0.73
C GLU A 79 8.92 9.01 0.08
N PHE A 80 9.86 9.74 0.70
CA PHE A 80 9.56 10.89 1.54
C PHE A 80 10.19 12.14 0.95
N PHE A 81 9.39 13.19 0.76
CA PHE A 81 9.83 14.46 0.20
C PHE A 81 9.49 15.63 1.11
N ASP A 82 10.28 16.70 1.02
CA ASP A 82 9.91 17.98 1.60
C ASP A 82 8.85 18.72 0.75
N LYS A 83 8.43 19.90 1.22
CA LYS A 83 7.49 20.78 0.49
C LYS A 83 7.98 21.25 -0.89
N LYS A 84 9.29 21.18 -1.16
CA LYS A 84 9.92 21.53 -2.44
C LYS A 84 10.14 20.29 -3.33
N LYS A 85 9.57 19.12 -2.95
CA LYS A 85 9.71 17.84 -3.65
C LYS A 85 11.15 17.30 -3.69
N ARG A 86 11.98 17.67 -2.71
CA ARG A 86 13.32 17.09 -2.53
C ARG A 86 13.22 15.89 -1.60
N GLU A 87 13.89 14.80 -1.93
CA GLU A 87 13.95 13.60 -1.09
C GLU A 87 14.51 13.94 0.29
N LEU A 88 13.92 13.32 1.33
CA LEU A 88 14.35 13.49 2.69
C LEU A 88 15.49 12.52 3.02
N PRO A 89 16.53 12.97 3.75
CA PRO A 89 17.68 12.14 4.02
C PRO A 89 17.37 11.05 5.06
N GLU A 90 17.99 9.89 4.88
CA GLU A 90 18.06 8.86 5.90
C GLU A 90 19.31 9.02 6.77
N LYS A 91 19.15 8.91 8.09
CA LYS A 91 20.26 8.94 9.04
C LYS A 91 20.07 7.85 10.08
N ARG A 92 21.06 6.95 10.21
CA ARG A 92 21.02 5.82 11.14
C ARG A 92 19.76 4.94 10.95
N ASN A 93 19.45 4.60 9.69
CA ASN A 93 18.28 3.79 9.31
C ASN A 93 16.93 4.40 9.76
N ARG A 94 16.83 5.72 9.73
CA ARG A 94 15.61 6.48 10.02
C ARG A 94 15.48 7.65 9.05
N VAL A 95 14.29 7.86 8.50
CA VAL A 95 14.01 9.03 7.66
C VAL A 95 13.88 10.27 8.54
N LEU A 96 14.59 11.34 8.19
CA LEU A 96 14.51 12.61 8.89
C LEU A 96 13.39 13.49 8.29
N LEU A 97 12.24 13.49 8.96
CA LEU A 97 11.04 14.18 8.52
C LEU A 97 11.16 15.71 8.58
N ALA A 98 10.68 16.36 7.53
CA ALA A 98 10.47 17.81 7.49
C ALA A 98 9.10 18.18 8.10
N PRO A 99 8.89 19.42 8.59
CA PRO A 99 7.61 19.85 9.16
C PRO A 99 6.41 19.70 8.22
N LYS A 100 6.66 19.78 6.91
CA LYS A 100 5.72 19.43 5.85
C LYS A 100 6.39 18.35 5.01
N THR A 101 5.91 17.13 5.15
CA THR A 101 6.43 15.97 4.43
C THR A 101 5.36 15.46 3.48
N ILE A 102 5.77 15.15 2.25
CA ILE A 102 4.96 14.45 1.26
C ILE A 102 5.43 13.00 1.29
N VAL A 103 4.52 12.07 1.56
CA VAL A 103 4.81 10.64 1.47
C VAL A 103 4.20 10.13 0.17
N LYS A 104 5.03 9.60 -0.72
CA LYS A 104 4.59 9.00 -1.98
C LYS A 104 4.71 7.49 -1.86
N ALA A 105 3.61 6.78 -2.05
CA ALA A 105 3.61 5.32 -2.11
C ALA A 105 3.35 4.86 -3.55
N THR A 106 4.09 3.84 -3.99
CA THR A 106 3.87 3.16 -5.28
C THR A 106 3.37 1.75 -5.00
N PHE A 107 2.35 1.32 -5.74
CA PHE A 107 1.72 0.01 -5.58
C PHE A 107 1.87 -0.85 -6.83
N SER A 108 1.86 -2.18 -6.64
CA SER A 108 1.95 -3.14 -7.75
C SER A 108 0.73 -3.14 -8.67
N ILE A 109 -0.42 -2.72 -8.13
CA ILE A 109 -1.70 -2.56 -8.84
C ILE A 109 -2.37 -1.26 -8.36
N PRO A 110 -3.32 -0.69 -9.12
CA PRO A 110 -4.13 0.43 -8.64
C PRO A 110 -4.87 0.06 -7.35
N VAL A 111 -5.12 1.05 -6.51
CA VAL A 111 -5.82 0.90 -5.23
C VAL A 111 -7.03 1.82 -5.21
N ASP A 112 -8.11 1.42 -4.52
CA ASP A 112 -9.33 2.22 -4.37
C ASP A 112 -9.20 3.17 -3.15
N GLU A 113 -8.46 2.72 -2.14
CA GLU A 113 -8.20 3.46 -0.90
C GLU A 113 -6.77 3.24 -0.43
N ALA A 114 -6.18 4.28 0.18
CA ALA A 114 -4.88 4.18 0.82
C ALA A 114 -4.80 4.99 2.12
N PHE A 115 -4.00 4.49 3.05
CA PHE A 115 -3.86 5.01 4.41
C PHE A 115 -2.39 5.18 4.77
N LEU A 116 -2.05 6.32 5.36
CA LEU A 116 -0.78 6.57 6.01
C LEU A 116 -0.96 6.47 7.52
N LEU A 117 -0.22 5.57 8.17
CA LEU A 117 -0.29 5.34 9.60
C LEU A 117 1.06 5.62 10.25
N PHE A 118 1.01 6.09 11.50
CA PHE A 118 2.18 6.34 12.33
C PHE A 118 2.01 5.61 13.66
N THR A 119 3.02 4.84 14.08
CA THR A 119 3.05 4.24 15.42
C THR A 119 4.19 4.88 16.20
N PRO A 120 3.89 5.66 17.25
CA PRO A 120 4.92 6.18 18.15
C PRO A 120 5.68 5.02 18.82
N GLU A 121 6.95 5.24 19.19
CA GLU A 121 7.82 4.17 19.72
C GLU A 121 7.35 3.53 21.04
N GLN A 122 6.34 4.08 21.71
CA GLN A 122 5.84 3.65 23.03
C GLN A 122 4.31 3.69 23.16
N GLU A 123 3.57 3.90 22.07
CA GLU A 123 2.13 4.11 22.09
C GLU A 123 1.45 3.38 20.91
N ASP A 124 0.12 3.42 20.86
CA ASP A 124 -0.68 2.78 19.83
C ASP A 124 -0.61 3.49 18.47
N THR A 125 -0.96 2.77 17.40
CA THR A 125 -0.97 3.30 16.03
C THR A 125 -2.01 4.40 15.85
N GLU A 126 -1.59 5.51 15.25
CA GLU A 126 -2.41 6.64 14.84
C GLU A 126 -2.61 6.66 13.32
N LEU A 127 -3.84 6.85 12.87
CA LEU A 127 -4.13 7.15 11.46
C LEU A 127 -3.78 8.62 11.18
N ILE A 128 -2.85 8.85 10.26
CA ILE A 128 -2.44 10.20 9.88
C ILE A 128 -3.35 10.76 8.78
N GLN A 129 -3.56 9.97 7.72
CA GLN A 129 -4.34 10.40 6.56
C GLN A 129 -4.91 9.19 5.82
N ALA A 130 -6.15 9.33 5.32
CA ALA A 130 -6.79 8.41 4.38
C ALA A 130 -7.08 9.17 3.08
N VAL A 131 -6.93 8.49 1.94
CA VAL A 131 -7.17 9.06 0.60
C VAL A 131 -7.91 8.02 -0.25
N THR A 132 -8.95 8.46 -0.95
CA THR A 132 -9.56 7.70 -2.05
C THR A 132 -8.70 7.89 -3.29
N VAL A 133 -8.41 6.80 -3.99
CA VAL A 133 -7.43 6.76 -5.07
C VAL A 133 -8.16 6.38 -6.36
N ASP A 134 -7.67 6.87 -7.50
CA ASP A 134 -8.19 6.54 -8.82
C ASP A 134 -7.40 5.36 -9.44
N GLU A 135 -7.44 5.22 -10.77
CA GLU A 135 -6.76 4.14 -11.48
C GLU A 135 -5.21 4.28 -11.49
N GLU A 136 -4.63 5.27 -10.81
CA GLU A 136 -3.18 5.42 -10.68
C GLU A 136 -2.58 4.46 -9.63
N ARG A 137 -1.38 3.92 -9.94
CA ARG A 137 -0.61 3.07 -9.00
C ARG A 137 0.18 3.86 -7.95
N GLN A 138 -0.06 5.16 -7.82
CA GLN A 138 0.72 6.04 -6.94
C GLN A 138 -0.20 6.92 -6.11
N VAL A 139 0.15 7.09 -4.84
CA VAL A 139 -0.61 7.93 -3.90
C VAL A 139 0.32 8.88 -3.19
N LYS A 140 -0.13 10.12 -2.97
CA LYS A 140 0.61 11.15 -2.22
C LYS A 140 -0.18 11.58 -0.98
N PHE A 141 0.44 11.42 0.18
CA PHE A 141 -0.06 11.93 1.46
C PHE A 141 0.68 13.22 1.83
N PHE A 142 -0.04 14.18 2.41
CA PHE A 142 0.53 15.47 2.80
C PHE A 142 0.48 15.61 4.32
N TRP A 143 1.60 15.32 4.96
CA TRP A 143 1.68 15.25 6.42
C TRP A 143 2.28 16.52 7.02
N LYS A 144 1.53 17.15 7.93
CA LYS A 144 2.03 18.16 8.88
C LYS A 144 2.67 17.44 10.08
N VAL A 145 3.97 17.21 10.00
CA VAL A 145 4.71 16.38 10.96
C VAL A 145 4.86 17.10 12.31
N PRO A 146 4.39 16.51 13.43
CA PRO A 146 4.64 17.05 14.76
C PRO A 146 6.13 17.07 15.11
N LYS A 147 6.54 18.01 15.97
CA LYS A 147 7.96 18.18 16.32
C LYS A 147 8.43 17.15 17.33
N GLY A 148 9.62 16.62 17.13
CA GLY A 148 10.27 15.71 18.07
C GLY A 148 9.68 14.31 18.12
N ILE A 149 8.90 13.91 17.11
CA ILE A 149 8.34 12.56 17.04
C ILE A 149 9.42 11.54 16.71
N LYS A 150 9.18 10.31 17.16
CA LYS A 150 10.00 9.13 16.91
C LYS A 150 9.08 7.92 16.89
N GLY A 151 9.17 7.10 15.85
CA GLY A 151 8.30 5.95 15.68
C GLY A 151 8.50 5.30 14.32
N VAL A 152 7.48 4.59 13.85
CA VAL A 152 7.43 3.98 12.53
C VAL A 152 6.25 4.49 11.73
N VAL A 153 6.42 4.60 10.42
CA VAL A 153 5.35 4.87 9.47
C VAL A 153 5.17 3.66 8.59
N PHE A 154 3.94 3.36 8.23
CA PHE A 154 3.65 2.38 7.19
C PHE A 154 2.41 2.82 6.40
N VAL A 155 2.32 2.29 5.18
CA VAL A 155 1.23 2.57 4.25
C VAL A 155 0.39 1.31 4.08
N ILE A 156 -0.92 1.47 4.03
CA ILE A 156 -1.86 0.42 3.62
C ILE A 156 -2.54 0.87 2.33
N GLY A 157 -2.61 -0.02 1.34
CA GLY A 157 -3.40 0.19 0.12
C GLY A 157 -4.40 -0.94 -0.06
N CYS A 158 -5.64 -0.61 -0.41
CA CYS A 158 -6.73 -1.56 -0.57
C CYS A 158 -7.27 -1.53 -1.99
N ALA A 159 -7.46 -2.70 -2.59
CA ALA A 159 -8.16 -2.88 -3.86
C ALA A 159 -9.20 -3.98 -3.71
N ASN A 160 -10.45 -3.73 -4.09
CA ASN A 160 -11.54 -4.71 -4.03
C ASN A 160 -11.67 -5.37 -2.64
N GLN A 161 -11.64 -4.57 -1.57
CA GLN A 161 -11.73 -5.00 -0.16
C GLN A 161 -10.54 -5.85 0.34
N VAL A 162 -9.48 -5.99 -0.46
CA VAL A 162 -8.24 -6.68 -0.06
C VAL A 162 -7.15 -5.64 0.11
N CYS A 163 -6.48 -5.64 1.26
CA CYS A 163 -5.47 -4.64 1.60
C CYS A 163 -4.08 -5.27 1.72
N GLY A 164 -3.07 -4.56 1.21
CA GLY A 164 -1.66 -4.84 1.46
C GLY A 164 -1.04 -3.70 2.27
N ARG A 165 -0.01 -4.04 3.04
CA ARG A 165 0.70 -3.14 3.95
C ARG A 165 2.18 -3.10 3.58
N SER A 166 2.80 -1.92 3.66
CA SER A 166 4.25 -1.74 3.50
C SER A 166 5.02 -2.29 4.71
N GLU A 167 6.33 -2.43 4.58
CA GLU A 167 7.19 -2.57 5.74
C GLU A 167 7.15 -1.33 6.64
N ASP A 168 7.57 -1.51 7.89
CA ASP A 168 7.67 -0.41 8.86
C ASP A 168 8.90 0.44 8.57
N ILE A 169 8.67 1.74 8.38
CA ILE A 169 9.71 2.70 8.04
C ILE A 169 10.01 3.56 9.28
N PRO A 170 11.18 3.41 9.91
CA PRO A 170 11.53 4.22 11.06
C PRO A 170 11.67 5.69 10.70
N VAL A 171 11.01 6.57 11.46
CA VAL A 171 11.02 8.02 11.22
C VAL A 171 11.38 8.80 12.48
N ILE A 172 11.97 9.98 12.28
CA ILE A 172 12.22 10.98 13.33
C ILE A 172 11.96 12.39 12.80
N SER A 173 11.54 13.31 13.67
CA SER A 173 11.54 14.75 13.37
C SER A 173 12.40 15.53 14.36
N LYS A 174 13.03 16.62 13.90
CA LYS A 174 13.88 17.45 14.77
C LYS A 174 13.05 18.03 15.92
N ARG A 175 13.56 17.92 17.16
CA ARG A 175 13.09 18.73 18.28
C ARG A 175 13.50 20.19 18.02
N ARG A 176 12.69 21.15 18.46
CA ARG A 176 13.14 22.55 18.50
C ARG A 176 14.40 22.59 19.37
N ARG A 177 15.53 23.10 18.86
CA ARG A 177 16.60 23.58 19.73
C ARG A 177 15.94 24.61 20.66
N ARG A 178 15.91 24.36 21.97
CA ARG A 178 15.77 25.47 22.92
C ARG A 178 16.98 26.34 22.64
N ARG A 179 16.79 27.56 22.15
CA ARG A 179 17.84 28.58 22.31
C ARG A 179 18.11 28.60 23.82
N LYS A 180 19.32 28.22 24.25
CA LYS A 180 19.72 28.49 25.63
C LYS A 180 19.45 29.99 25.83
N PRO A 181 18.62 30.42 26.80
CA PRO A 181 18.66 31.81 27.18
C PRO A 181 20.11 32.11 27.54
N TYR A 182 20.66 33.18 26.99
CA TYR A 182 21.96 33.68 27.42
C TYR A 182 21.86 33.96 28.92
N SER A 183 22.39 33.06 29.75
CA SER A 183 22.67 33.30 31.15
C SER A 183 24.06 32.76 31.40
N ALA A 184 24.94 33.67 31.82
CA ALA A 184 26.37 33.49 32.01
C ALA A 184 26.71 32.32 32.95
N GLY A 185 27.87 31.70 32.71
CA GLY A 185 28.59 30.93 33.73
C GLY A 185 28.82 29.45 33.40
N GLU A 186 30.07 29.17 33.02
CA GLU A 186 30.88 28.01 33.43
C GLU A 186 30.75 26.65 32.66
N GLU A 187 31.74 26.48 31.78
CA GLU A 187 32.65 25.33 31.55
C GLU A 187 32.13 23.93 31.12
N ASN A 188 32.45 23.63 29.84
CA ASN A 188 33.03 22.41 29.26
C ASN A 188 32.46 21.01 29.59
N TYR A 189 31.95 20.33 28.54
CA TYR A 189 32.66 19.20 27.93
C TYR A 189 32.17 19.03 26.47
N GLN A 190 33.12 19.09 25.54
CA GLN A 190 32.92 19.04 24.09
C GLN A 190 32.49 17.64 23.62
N ASP A 191 31.53 17.60 22.70
CA ASP A 191 31.58 16.82 21.45
C ASP A 191 30.33 17.16 20.62
N GLU A 192 30.29 18.37 20.07
CA GLU A 192 29.43 18.67 18.92
C GLU A 192 30.34 18.76 17.70
N ILE A 193 30.17 17.82 16.76
CA ILE A 193 30.77 17.87 15.44
C ILE A 193 30.20 19.12 14.75
N GLU A 194 31.05 20.13 14.62
CA GLU A 194 30.84 21.31 13.80
C GLU A 194 30.81 20.85 12.34
N ILE A 195 29.64 20.93 11.70
CA ILE A 195 29.57 20.94 10.24
C ILE A 195 29.17 22.36 9.89
N ASP A 196 30.08 23.01 9.20
CA ASP A 196 30.02 24.40 8.75
C ASP A 196 28.75 24.64 7.91
N GLU A 197 27.83 25.46 8.42
CA GLU A 197 26.62 25.90 7.72
C GLU A 197 26.91 27.11 6.79
N SER A 198 28.18 27.49 6.58
CA SER A 198 28.55 28.63 5.74
C SER A 198 28.42 28.41 4.22
N GLU A 199 28.20 27.18 3.75
CA GLU A 199 28.00 26.89 2.31
C GLU A 199 26.57 27.16 1.79
N TYR A 200 25.66 27.65 2.65
CA TYR A 200 24.25 27.90 2.29
C TYR A 200 23.83 29.37 2.28
N PHE A 201 24.75 30.29 2.00
CA PHE A 201 24.39 31.65 1.62
C PHE A 201 25.37 32.17 0.58
N GLU A 202 25.13 31.83 -0.68
CA GLU A 202 25.39 32.79 -1.74
C GLU A 202 24.05 33.15 -2.36
N ASP A 203 23.86 34.46 -2.40
CA ASP A 203 22.77 35.22 -2.94
C ASP A 203 22.40 34.74 -4.35
N ASP A 204 21.11 34.81 -4.68
CA ASP A 204 20.73 35.72 -5.75
C ASP A 204 19.23 36.00 -5.68
N GLU A 205 18.97 37.28 -5.53
CA GLU A 205 17.71 37.96 -5.77
C GLU A 205 17.27 37.81 -7.23
N GLU A 206 16.01 38.18 -7.43
CA GLU A 206 15.42 38.72 -8.67
C GLU A 206 14.63 37.80 -9.62
N TYR A 207 13.36 38.22 -9.75
CA TYR A 207 12.26 37.93 -10.68
C TYR A 207 11.44 36.65 -10.53
#